data_AF-I1D584-F1
#
_entry.id   AF-I1D584-F1
#
_cell.length_a   1.000
_cell.length_b   1.000
_cell.length_c   1.000
_cell.angle_alpha   90.00
_cell.angle_beta   90.00
_cell.angle_gamma   90.00
#
_symmetry.space_group_name_H-M   'P 1'
#
loop_
_entity.id
_entity.type
_entity.pdbx_description
1 polymer ?
#
loop_
_entity_poly.entity_id
_entity_poly.type
_entity_poly.pdbx_seq_one_letter_code
_entity_poly.pdbx_strand_id
1 'polypeptide(L)'
;MRFRSGTNRLGGPLSRTTPSSRSIGLSEACSPSTPARVETMSLGEERELVPLGAGFDFEKRGYNRAQVDEHLERLDADIKMLMSDRDAAISQADDLARQLESARIEIDDLRGQVERLAQPPTTIEGLSERLQRMLRLAQEEASDTKARAEAEASHIRAKAESDASAMRARYEQLLTELAERRKQMEAEHAKVLEDARAEAARITSEAEQERDRLDREAQQRRAQIEEDFEIAMSQRRTEAMRVLAEQEAASKAEAERRVREATEEAAAIRAQVADERAKAEAEIERRRRESIEDANRRKQDSISEANARVAEATDEAKRRVREATEEANRRIAEATARVEELRTLRARIAEQVKAARAMLAEAESALGAAESQGSNGQSGNGKQTGNGDKRTNAVHNDDASAPTVRVKAVTAPKPTRE
;
A
#
# COMPACT_ATOMS: atom_id res chain seq x y z
N MET A 1 41.36 10.88 -38.34
CA MET A 1 42.03 11.46 -39.54
C MET A 1 43.39 12.04 -39.13
N ARG A 2 44.19 12.62 -40.04
CA ARG A 2 45.64 12.93 -39.84
C ARG A 2 45.95 14.07 -38.86
N PHE A 3 47.09 13.92 -38.16
CA PHE A 3 48.16 14.91 -37.87
C PHE A 3 49.47 14.09 -37.63
N ARG A 4 50.75 14.45 -37.88
CA ARG A 4 51.52 15.67 -38.25
C ARG A 4 51.79 16.69 -37.11
N SER A 5 52.98 17.31 -37.00
CA SER A 5 54.20 17.30 -37.84
C SER A 5 55.47 17.82 -37.12
N GLY A 6 56.66 17.50 -37.63
CA GLY A 6 57.91 18.30 -37.51
C GLY A 6 59.08 17.63 -36.74
N THR A 7 60.36 17.94 -37.00
CA THR A 7 61.00 18.70 -38.11
C THR A 7 62.52 18.37 -38.24
N ASN A 8 63.19 18.85 -39.30
CA ASN A 8 64.64 18.72 -39.58
C ASN A 8 65.56 19.22 -38.42
N ARG A 9 66.73 18.63 -38.10
CA ARG A 9 67.96 18.23 -38.85
C ARG A 9 68.95 19.39 -39.08
N LEU A 10 70.14 19.34 -38.44
CA LEU A 10 71.49 19.71 -38.95
C LEU A 10 72.57 19.58 -37.84
N GLY A 11 73.83 19.29 -38.18
CA GLY A 11 74.99 19.43 -37.28
C GLY A 11 75.92 18.21 -37.10
N GLY A 12 77.22 18.42 -37.31
CA GLY A 12 78.37 17.58 -36.94
C GLY A 12 79.63 18.48 -36.96
N PRO A 13 80.89 17.99 -37.00
CA PRO A 13 81.37 16.59 -37.00
C PRO A 13 82.61 16.39 -36.05
N LEU A 14 83.47 15.41 -36.38
CA LEU A 14 84.89 15.21 -35.99
C LEU A 14 85.23 13.99 -35.10
N SER A 15 86.53 13.64 -35.11
CA SER A 15 87.12 12.34 -34.79
C SER A 15 88.40 12.47 -33.95
N ARG A 16 88.91 11.34 -33.40
CA ARG A 16 90.35 11.05 -33.27
C ARG A 16 90.65 9.61 -32.82
N THR A 17 91.92 9.24 -32.93
CA THR A 17 92.51 7.90 -32.73
C THR A 17 93.54 7.87 -31.57
N THR A 18 94.09 6.69 -31.30
CA THR A 18 95.08 6.32 -30.26
C THR A 18 96.39 7.12 -30.25
N PRO A 19 97.05 7.24 -29.08
CA PRO A 19 98.34 6.57 -28.83
C PRO A 19 98.43 5.92 -27.42
N SER A 20 99.11 4.79 -27.18
CA SER A 20 100.56 4.47 -27.13
C SER A 20 101.20 4.61 -25.71
N SER A 21 102.40 4.05 -25.49
CA SER A 21 102.89 3.56 -24.18
C SER A 21 104.28 4.06 -23.72
N ARG A 22 104.61 3.95 -22.40
CA ARG A 22 105.94 3.56 -21.83
C ARG A 22 106.06 3.65 -20.28
N SER A 23 106.80 2.69 -19.67
CA SER A 23 107.69 2.72 -18.45
C SER A 23 107.31 3.56 -17.19
N ILE A 24 107.49 3.17 -15.91
CA ILE A 24 108.48 2.37 -15.11
C ILE A 24 107.69 1.73 -13.90
N GLY A 25 108.08 0.73 -13.07
CA GLY A 25 109.27 -0.14 -12.85
C GLY A 25 109.61 -0.29 -11.34
N LEU A 26 110.56 -1.19 -10.95
CA LEU A 26 110.96 -1.60 -9.56
C LEU A 26 109.91 -2.48 -8.80
N SER A 27 110.25 -3.43 -7.89
CA SER A 27 111.53 -4.07 -7.48
C SER A 27 111.33 -5.54 -6.98
N GLU A 28 112.43 -6.32 -6.95
CA GLU A 28 112.71 -7.49 -6.05
C GLU A 28 111.80 -8.76 -6.07
N ALA A 29 112.27 -9.99 -5.80
CA ALA A 29 113.63 -10.57 -5.72
C ALA A 29 113.62 -12.13 -5.75
N CYS A 30 114.83 -12.72 -5.80
CA CYS A 30 115.19 -14.13 -5.55
C CYS A 30 115.21 -15.14 -6.74
N SER A 31 116.09 -16.12 -6.62
CA SER A 31 116.68 -17.00 -7.66
C SER A 31 116.73 -18.47 -7.10
N PRO A 32 117.49 -19.48 -7.62
CA PRO A 32 118.34 -19.56 -8.82
C PRO A 32 118.26 -20.87 -9.65
N SER A 33 118.93 -20.91 -10.81
CA SER A 33 120.04 -21.85 -11.13
C SER A 33 120.51 -21.74 -12.60
N THR A 34 121.71 -22.25 -12.88
CA THR A 34 122.52 -21.99 -14.10
C THR A 34 122.32 -23.05 -15.20
N PRO A 35 122.81 -22.82 -16.44
CA PRO A 35 124.15 -23.34 -16.77
C PRO A 35 125.04 -22.33 -17.52
N ALA A 36 126.34 -22.62 -17.57
CA ALA A 36 127.39 -21.68 -17.96
C ALA A 36 127.64 -21.58 -19.48
N ARG A 37 128.35 -20.52 -19.88
CA ARG A 37 129.09 -20.45 -21.14
C ARG A 37 130.56 -20.12 -20.83
N VAL A 38 131.48 -20.89 -21.40
CA VAL A 38 132.92 -20.68 -21.24
C VAL A 38 133.38 -19.54 -22.15
N GLU A 39 134.14 -18.61 -21.60
CA GLU A 39 134.96 -17.66 -22.38
C GLU A 39 136.43 -17.86 -22.02
N THR A 40 137.29 -17.88 -23.04
CA THR A 40 138.69 -18.29 -22.93
C THR A 40 139.57 -17.15 -22.46
N MET A 41 140.30 -17.35 -21.35
CA MET A 41 141.32 -16.38 -20.93
C MET A 41 142.47 -16.30 -21.93
N SER A 42 142.55 -15.16 -22.62
CA SER A 42 143.73 -14.77 -23.40
C SER A 42 144.82 -14.28 -22.45
N LEU A 43 145.82 -15.13 -22.17
CA LEU A 43 147.03 -14.72 -21.45
C LEU A 43 147.82 -13.73 -22.34
N GLY A 44 147.70 -12.43 -22.05
CA GLY A 44 148.21 -11.36 -22.91
C GLY A 44 148.62 -10.10 -22.14
N GLU A 45 149.87 -10.07 -21.71
CA GLU A 45 150.70 -8.86 -21.56
C GLU A 45 150.15 -7.64 -20.78
N GLU A 46 149.72 -7.83 -19.53
CA GLU A 46 150.05 -6.82 -18.51
C GLU A 46 151.32 -7.23 -17.78
N ARG A 47 152.42 -6.54 -18.12
CA ARG A 47 153.62 -6.52 -17.28
C ARG A 47 153.31 -5.65 -16.07
N GLU A 48 152.65 -6.21 -15.06
CA GLU A 48 152.56 -5.56 -13.76
C GLU A 48 153.99 -5.34 -13.27
N LEU A 49 154.44 -4.08 -13.32
CA LEU A 49 155.78 -3.72 -12.87
C LEU A 49 155.79 -3.92 -11.36
N VAL A 50 156.46 -4.98 -10.90
CA VAL A 50 156.88 -5.13 -9.50
C VAL A 50 157.37 -3.76 -9.05
N PRO A 51 156.74 -3.14 -8.04
CA PRO A 51 157.17 -1.83 -7.58
C PRO A 51 158.58 -1.95 -7.03
N LEU A 52 159.57 -1.59 -7.85
CA LEU A 52 160.91 -1.30 -7.42
C LEU A 52 160.82 -0.04 -6.57
N GLY A 53 160.47 -0.23 -5.30
CA GLY A 53 160.37 0.82 -4.30
C GLY A 53 161.64 1.65 -4.33
N ALA A 54 161.48 2.97 -4.17
CA ALA A 54 162.59 3.91 -4.27
C ALA A 54 163.80 3.40 -3.48
N GLY A 55 164.92 3.20 -4.18
CA GLY A 55 166.06 2.45 -3.65
C GLY A 55 166.55 3.02 -2.33
N PHE A 56 166.90 2.13 -1.39
CA PHE A 56 167.14 2.45 0.02
C PHE A 56 167.95 3.73 0.25
N ASP A 57 167.51 4.54 1.20
CA ASP A 57 168.19 5.80 1.55
C ASP A 57 169.63 5.55 2.01
N PHE A 58 170.55 6.48 1.72
CA PHE A 58 171.96 6.35 2.09
C PHE A 58 172.31 7.09 3.38
N GLU A 59 172.68 6.39 4.44
CA GLU A 59 173.09 6.99 5.72
C GLU A 59 174.61 6.97 5.90
N LYS A 60 175.27 8.07 5.51
CA LYS A 60 176.70 8.43 5.66
C LYS A 60 177.78 7.45 5.14
N ARG A 61 177.51 6.15 4.97
CA ARG A 61 178.44 5.17 4.36
C ARG A 61 177.81 3.85 3.87
N GLY A 62 176.48 3.73 3.84
CA GLY A 62 175.79 2.56 3.29
C GLY A 62 174.28 2.80 3.12
N TYR A 63 173.56 1.81 2.60
CA TYR A 63 172.10 1.80 2.59
C TYR A 63 171.54 1.77 4.03
N ASN A 64 170.38 2.37 4.24
CA ASN A 64 169.64 2.35 5.50
C ASN A 64 169.24 0.90 5.82
N ARG A 65 169.94 0.30 6.77
CA ARG A 65 169.75 -1.10 7.14
C ARG A 65 168.31 -1.42 7.55
N ALA A 66 167.60 -0.51 8.22
CA ALA A 66 166.22 -0.76 8.62
C ALA A 66 165.29 -0.94 7.40
N GLN A 67 165.49 -0.16 6.34
CA GLN A 67 164.72 -0.29 5.09
C GLN A 67 165.09 -1.56 4.31
N VAL A 68 166.36 -1.98 4.35
CA VAL A 68 166.81 -3.24 3.73
C VAL A 68 166.22 -4.43 4.47
N ASP A 69 166.33 -4.47 5.80
CA ASP A 69 165.80 -5.54 6.63
C ASP A 69 164.25 -5.63 6.48
N GLU A 70 163.52 -4.49 6.45
CA GLU A 70 162.06 -4.45 6.20
C GLU A 70 161.67 -4.89 4.76
N HIS A 71 162.50 -4.62 3.75
CA HIS A 71 162.23 -5.10 2.39
C HIS A 71 162.52 -6.59 2.25
N LEU A 72 163.54 -7.12 2.93
CA LEU A 72 163.81 -8.55 2.99
C LEU A 72 162.69 -9.28 3.73
N GLU A 73 162.22 -8.79 4.89
CA GLU A 73 161.06 -9.36 5.60
C GLU A 73 159.79 -9.38 4.74
N ARG A 74 159.58 -8.34 3.93
CA ARG A 74 158.47 -8.27 2.95
C ARG A 74 158.62 -9.31 1.83
N LEU A 75 159.78 -9.40 1.17
CA LEU A 75 160.04 -10.44 0.16
C LEU A 75 159.91 -11.85 0.74
N ASP A 76 160.36 -12.05 1.98
CA ASP A 76 160.23 -13.32 2.69
C ASP A 76 158.78 -13.66 3.04
N ALA A 77 157.90 -12.65 3.19
CA ALA A 77 156.45 -12.84 3.33
C ALA A 77 155.79 -13.12 1.97
N ASP A 78 156.14 -12.37 0.92
CA ASP A 78 155.65 -12.55 -0.44
C ASP A 78 155.99 -13.95 -0.98
N ILE A 79 157.21 -14.44 -0.73
CA ILE A 79 157.64 -15.80 -1.09
C ILE A 79 156.83 -16.87 -0.32
N LYS A 80 156.53 -16.65 0.96
CA LYS A 80 155.69 -17.57 1.76
C LYS A 80 154.23 -17.56 1.27
N MET A 81 153.71 -16.42 0.86
CA MET A 81 152.38 -16.29 0.22
C MET A 81 152.36 -17.05 -1.11
N LEU A 82 153.31 -16.82 -2.01
CA LEU A 82 153.42 -17.53 -3.29
C LEU A 82 153.61 -19.05 -3.13
N MET A 83 154.29 -19.53 -2.08
CA MET A 83 154.35 -20.95 -1.76
C MET A 83 152.98 -21.49 -1.30
N SER A 84 152.28 -20.76 -0.43
CA SER A 84 150.91 -21.11 0.00
C SER A 84 149.94 -21.15 -1.17
N ASP A 85 149.98 -20.17 -2.06
CA ASP A 85 149.11 -20.07 -3.24
C ASP A 85 149.42 -21.18 -4.26
N ARG A 86 150.71 -21.49 -4.47
CA ARG A 86 151.13 -22.65 -5.29
C ARG A 86 150.60 -23.96 -4.71
N ASP A 87 150.75 -24.18 -3.40
CA ASP A 87 150.38 -25.45 -2.78
C ASP A 87 148.85 -25.60 -2.66
N ALA A 88 148.12 -24.50 -2.52
CA ALA A 88 146.68 -24.45 -2.69
C ALA A 88 146.25 -24.77 -4.14
N ALA A 89 146.93 -24.20 -5.15
CA ALA A 89 146.64 -24.47 -6.55
C ALA A 89 146.96 -25.93 -6.96
N ILE A 90 148.04 -26.52 -6.43
CA ILE A 90 148.35 -27.94 -6.58
C ILE A 90 147.25 -28.80 -5.96
N SER A 91 146.81 -28.47 -4.74
CA SER A 91 145.71 -29.19 -4.07
C SER A 91 144.40 -29.14 -4.87
N GLN A 92 144.07 -27.97 -5.44
CA GLN A 92 142.90 -27.81 -6.32
C GLN A 92 143.04 -28.60 -7.63
N ALA A 93 144.25 -28.67 -8.21
CA ALA A 93 144.52 -29.46 -9.40
C ALA A 93 144.36 -30.97 -9.14
N ASP A 94 144.84 -31.47 -8.00
CA ASP A 94 144.69 -32.86 -7.58
C ASP A 94 143.22 -33.23 -7.33
N ASP A 95 142.43 -32.36 -6.67
CA ASP A 95 141.01 -32.61 -6.45
C ASP A 95 140.18 -32.53 -7.75
N LEU A 96 140.51 -31.61 -8.67
CA LEU A 96 139.91 -31.59 -10.01
C LEU A 96 140.30 -32.84 -10.83
N ALA A 97 141.53 -33.33 -10.72
CA ALA A 97 141.95 -34.57 -11.37
C ALA A 97 141.17 -35.78 -10.83
N ARG A 98 140.93 -35.86 -9.52
CA ARG A 98 140.08 -36.89 -8.89
C ARG A 98 138.62 -36.81 -9.37
N GLN A 99 138.05 -35.61 -9.44
CA GLN A 99 136.68 -35.42 -9.96
C GLN A 99 136.56 -35.82 -11.43
N LEU A 100 137.54 -35.45 -12.27
CA LEU A 100 137.59 -35.85 -13.67
C LEU A 100 137.71 -37.37 -13.84
N GLU A 101 138.52 -38.05 -13.01
CA GLU A 101 138.67 -39.50 -13.09
C GLU A 101 137.43 -40.23 -12.58
N SER A 102 136.80 -39.75 -11.50
CA SER A 102 135.50 -40.28 -11.04
C SER A 102 134.42 -40.14 -12.11
N ALA A 103 134.35 -38.99 -12.79
CA ALA A 103 133.40 -38.75 -13.87
C ALA A 103 133.71 -39.57 -15.12
N ARG A 104 134.98 -39.86 -15.42
CA ARG A 104 135.37 -40.78 -16.51
C ARG A 104 134.92 -42.21 -16.22
N ILE A 105 135.17 -42.70 -15.00
CA ILE A 105 134.75 -44.03 -14.57
C ILE A 105 133.22 -44.15 -14.67
N GLU A 106 132.46 -43.17 -14.15
CA GLU A 106 131.00 -43.15 -14.27
C GLU A 106 130.52 -43.10 -15.74
N ILE A 107 131.15 -42.29 -16.59
CA ILE A 107 130.84 -42.22 -18.03
C ILE A 107 131.12 -43.56 -18.73
N ASP A 108 132.22 -44.23 -18.42
CA ASP A 108 132.58 -45.51 -19.06
C ASP A 108 131.77 -46.69 -18.50
N ASP A 109 131.36 -46.67 -17.23
CA ASP A 109 130.36 -47.59 -16.67
C ASP A 109 128.98 -47.40 -17.32
N LEU A 110 128.54 -46.14 -17.51
CA LEU A 110 127.30 -45.82 -18.20
C LEU A 110 127.35 -46.20 -19.69
N ARG A 111 128.47 -45.97 -20.37
CA ARG A 111 128.71 -46.46 -21.75
C ARG A 111 128.67 -47.98 -21.81
N GLY A 112 129.32 -48.66 -20.87
CA GLY A 112 129.29 -50.13 -20.77
C GLY A 112 127.88 -50.67 -20.53
N GLN A 113 127.05 -49.99 -19.74
CA GLN A 113 125.63 -50.31 -19.58
C GLN A 113 124.85 -50.07 -20.89
N VAL A 114 125.06 -48.92 -21.55
CA VAL A 114 124.39 -48.60 -22.82
C VAL A 114 124.75 -49.60 -23.91
N GLU A 115 126.02 -49.99 -24.05
CA GLU A 115 126.46 -50.99 -25.03
C GLU A 115 125.80 -52.36 -24.76
N ARG A 116 125.77 -52.81 -23.49
CA ARG A 116 125.07 -54.05 -23.08
C ARG A 116 123.56 -54.02 -23.36
N LEU A 117 122.94 -52.84 -23.35
CA LEU A 117 121.51 -52.64 -23.63
C LEU A 117 121.21 -52.41 -25.13
N ALA A 118 122.19 -51.93 -25.90
CA ALA A 118 122.09 -51.68 -27.34
C ALA A 118 122.41 -52.93 -28.18
N GLN A 119 123.29 -53.81 -27.68
CA GLN A 119 123.57 -55.11 -28.29
C GLN A 119 122.27 -55.93 -28.41
N PRO A 120 122.02 -56.64 -29.54
CA PRO A 120 120.94 -57.62 -29.59
C PRO A 120 121.14 -58.68 -28.48
N PRO A 121 120.11 -59.00 -27.67
CA PRO A 121 120.31 -59.72 -26.41
C PRO A 121 120.60 -61.21 -26.64
N THR A 122 121.89 -61.56 -26.60
CA THR A 122 122.41 -62.94 -26.71
C THR A 122 122.57 -63.63 -25.35
N THR A 123 122.35 -62.93 -24.24
CA THR A 123 122.47 -63.44 -22.87
C THR A 123 121.18 -63.29 -22.06
N ILE A 124 120.95 -64.22 -21.13
CA ILE A 124 119.72 -64.28 -20.32
C ILE A 124 119.64 -63.09 -19.35
N GLU A 125 120.76 -62.62 -18.82
CA GLU A 125 120.82 -61.50 -17.88
C GLU A 125 120.43 -60.18 -18.57
N GLY A 126 120.92 -59.93 -19.79
CA GLY A 126 120.54 -58.75 -20.58
C GLY A 126 119.06 -58.73 -20.99
N LEU A 127 118.46 -59.91 -21.23
CA LEU A 127 116.99 -60.02 -21.37
C LEU A 127 116.29 -59.62 -20.07
N SER A 128 116.78 -60.08 -18.92
CA SER A 128 116.15 -59.81 -17.62
C SER A 128 116.23 -58.33 -17.21
N GLU A 129 117.36 -57.65 -17.40
CA GLU A 129 117.50 -56.23 -17.06
C GLU A 129 116.62 -55.36 -17.98
N ARG A 130 116.59 -55.66 -19.28
CA ARG A 130 115.73 -54.96 -20.24
C ARG A 130 114.25 -55.19 -19.95
N LEU A 131 113.84 -56.39 -19.54
CA LEU A 131 112.47 -56.67 -19.09
C LEU A 131 112.13 -55.94 -17.79
N GLN A 132 113.04 -55.85 -16.83
CA GLN A 132 112.84 -55.08 -15.59
C GLN A 132 112.67 -53.58 -15.88
N ARG A 133 113.52 -52.98 -16.73
CA ARG A 133 113.37 -51.59 -17.17
C ARG A 133 112.08 -51.36 -17.95
N MET A 134 111.68 -52.30 -18.82
CA MET A 134 110.41 -52.22 -19.56
C MET A 134 109.18 -52.34 -18.65
N LEU A 135 109.20 -53.25 -17.67
CA LEU A 135 108.13 -53.38 -16.66
C LEU A 135 108.03 -52.14 -15.79
N ARG A 136 109.17 -51.55 -15.40
CA ARG A 136 109.20 -50.29 -14.64
C ARG A 136 108.63 -49.13 -15.44
N LEU A 137 109.06 -48.94 -16.70
CA LEU A 137 108.50 -47.91 -17.59
C LEU A 137 107.00 -48.12 -17.84
N ALA A 138 106.54 -49.38 -17.98
CA ALA A 138 105.13 -49.69 -18.11
C ALA A 138 104.32 -49.45 -16.82
N GLN A 139 104.94 -49.61 -15.63
CA GLN A 139 104.33 -49.23 -14.35
C GLN A 139 104.28 -47.71 -14.17
N GLU A 140 105.32 -47.00 -14.57
CA GLU A 140 105.40 -45.53 -14.55
C GLU A 140 104.34 -44.94 -15.52
N GLU A 141 104.26 -45.38 -16.78
CA GLU A 141 103.20 -44.99 -17.73
C GLU A 141 101.78 -45.40 -17.26
N ALA A 142 101.64 -46.57 -16.62
CA ALA A 142 100.36 -47.00 -16.02
C ALA A 142 99.98 -46.20 -14.76
N SER A 143 100.92 -45.49 -14.14
CA SER A 143 100.64 -44.54 -13.05
C SER A 143 100.31 -43.15 -13.61
N ASP A 144 101.01 -42.70 -14.65
CA ASP A 144 100.78 -41.45 -15.34
C ASP A 144 99.41 -41.40 -16.03
N THR A 145 99.03 -42.47 -16.74
CA THR A 145 97.71 -42.60 -17.36
C THR A 145 96.58 -42.63 -16.34
N LYS A 146 96.78 -43.24 -15.16
CA LYS A 146 95.82 -43.17 -14.04
C LYS A 146 95.73 -41.77 -13.47
N ALA A 147 96.85 -41.11 -13.19
CA ALA A 147 96.88 -39.76 -12.64
C ALA A 147 96.18 -38.76 -13.58
N ARG A 148 96.38 -38.87 -14.90
CA ARG A 148 95.66 -38.08 -15.91
C ARG A 148 94.16 -38.38 -15.91
N ALA A 149 93.76 -39.66 -15.91
CA ALA A 149 92.35 -40.06 -15.89
C ALA A 149 91.64 -39.65 -14.58
N GLU A 150 92.32 -39.70 -13.43
CA GLU A 150 91.80 -39.25 -12.13
C GLU A 150 91.68 -37.73 -12.08
N ALA A 151 92.66 -36.98 -12.62
CA ALA A 151 92.58 -35.53 -12.78
C ALA A 151 91.40 -35.12 -13.68
N GLU A 152 91.25 -35.74 -14.86
CA GLU A 152 90.12 -35.50 -15.78
C GLU A 152 88.78 -35.83 -15.13
N ALA A 153 88.68 -36.98 -14.44
CA ALA A 153 87.47 -37.36 -13.70
C ALA A 153 87.15 -36.39 -12.57
N SER A 154 88.15 -35.87 -11.85
CA SER A 154 87.94 -34.86 -10.80
C SER A 154 87.45 -33.53 -11.39
N HIS A 155 88.00 -33.10 -12.53
CA HIS A 155 87.58 -31.89 -13.21
C HIS A 155 86.15 -31.99 -13.78
N ILE A 156 85.78 -33.15 -14.33
CA ILE A 156 84.41 -33.44 -14.79
C ILE A 156 83.42 -33.40 -13.61
N ARG A 157 83.76 -34.01 -12.47
CA ARG A 157 82.92 -33.95 -11.24
C ARG A 157 82.79 -32.53 -10.71
N ALA A 158 83.89 -31.81 -10.51
CA ALA A 158 83.89 -30.44 -10.02
C ALA A 158 83.07 -29.50 -10.92
N LYS A 159 83.17 -29.67 -12.25
CA LYS A 159 82.32 -28.93 -13.19
C LYS A 159 80.83 -29.30 -13.04
N ALA A 160 80.50 -30.59 -13.01
CA ALA A 160 79.11 -31.04 -12.88
C ALA A 160 78.48 -30.61 -11.53
N GLU A 161 79.25 -30.59 -10.45
CA GLU A 161 78.84 -30.10 -9.13
C GLU A 161 78.65 -28.58 -9.13
N SER A 162 79.56 -27.83 -9.77
CA SER A 162 79.43 -26.39 -10.00
C SER A 162 78.15 -26.06 -10.79
N ASP A 163 77.97 -26.68 -11.95
CA ASP A 163 76.81 -26.49 -12.82
C ASP A 163 75.49 -26.88 -12.11
N ALA A 164 75.49 -27.97 -11.33
CA ALA A 164 74.34 -28.37 -10.51
C ALA A 164 74.05 -27.38 -9.35
N SER A 165 75.08 -26.81 -8.72
CA SER A 165 74.91 -25.80 -7.67
C SER A 165 74.34 -24.49 -8.24
N ALA A 166 74.81 -24.05 -9.41
CA ALA A 166 74.32 -22.88 -10.11
C ALA A 166 72.86 -23.06 -10.57
N MET A 167 72.47 -24.26 -10.99
CA MET A 167 71.07 -24.56 -11.30
C MET A 167 70.18 -24.54 -10.04
N ARG A 168 70.61 -25.14 -8.92
CA ARG A 168 69.86 -25.10 -7.65
C ARG A 168 69.62 -23.67 -7.17
N ALA A 169 70.66 -22.84 -7.12
CA ALA A 169 70.55 -21.44 -6.71
C ALA A 169 69.57 -20.64 -7.60
N ARG A 170 69.55 -20.89 -8.91
CA ARG A 170 68.57 -20.27 -9.84
C ARG A 170 67.13 -20.73 -9.59
N TYR A 171 66.93 -22.03 -9.30
CA TYR A 171 65.60 -22.55 -8.96
C TYR A 171 65.12 -22.04 -7.60
N GLU A 172 66.00 -21.93 -6.61
CA GLU A 172 65.69 -21.33 -5.30
C GLU A 172 65.27 -19.85 -5.46
N GLN A 173 66.01 -19.07 -6.26
CA GLN A 173 65.65 -17.69 -6.61
C GLN A 173 64.27 -17.61 -7.29
N LEU A 174 64.02 -18.41 -8.34
CA LEU A 174 62.72 -18.47 -9.01
C LEU A 174 61.57 -18.89 -8.07
N LEU A 175 61.82 -19.82 -7.14
CA LEU A 175 60.82 -20.21 -6.14
C LEU A 175 60.53 -19.08 -5.15
N THR A 176 61.54 -18.31 -4.72
CA THR A 176 61.31 -17.12 -3.89
C THR A 176 60.55 -16.02 -4.64
N GLU A 177 60.91 -15.73 -5.90
CA GLU A 177 60.21 -14.74 -6.73
C GLU A 177 58.74 -15.13 -6.96
N LEU A 178 58.47 -16.40 -7.26
CA LEU A 178 57.10 -16.90 -7.42
C LEU A 178 56.30 -16.88 -6.10
N ALA A 179 56.94 -17.16 -4.96
CA ALA A 179 56.31 -17.06 -3.64
C ALA A 179 55.97 -15.59 -3.27
N GLU A 180 56.88 -14.66 -3.53
CA GLU A 180 56.65 -13.23 -3.33
C GLU A 180 55.58 -12.69 -4.28
N ARG A 181 55.64 -13.02 -5.58
CA ARG A 181 54.63 -12.59 -6.55
C ARG A 181 53.26 -13.18 -6.24
N ARG A 182 53.19 -14.43 -5.78
CA ARG A 182 51.94 -15.03 -5.27
C ARG A 182 51.41 -14.25 -4.06
N LYS A 183 52.25 -13.95 -3.07
CA LYS A 183 51.86 -13.18 -1.87
C LYS A 183 51.40 -11.75 -2.22
N GLN A 184 52.02 -11.11 -3.21
CA GLN A 184 51.57 -9.82 -3.75
C GLN A 184 50.19 -9.94 -4.38
N MET A 185 49.97 -10.90 -5.30
CA MET A 185 48.66 -11.14 -5.92
C MET A 185 47.58 -11.48 -4.89
N GLU A 186 47.88 -12.31 -3.89
CA GLU A 186 46.94 -12.64 -2.81
C GLU A 186 46.58 -11.40 -1.97
N ALA A 187 47.52 -10.50 -1.70
CA ALA A 187 47.28 -9.25 -1.00
C ALA A 187 46.52 -8.21 -1.86
N GLU A 188 46.81 -8.13 -3.16
CA GLU A 188 46.08 -7.31 -4.13
C GLU A 188 44.62 -7.80 -4.26
N HIS A 189 44.39 -9.11 -4.40
CA HIS A 189 43.05 -9.70 -4.44
C HIS A 189 42.31 -9.54 -3.10
N ALA A 190 42.98 -9.68 -1.96
CA ALA A 190 42.36 -9.45 -0.65
C ALA A 190 41.84 -8.01 -0.51
N LYS A 191 42.65 -7.01 -0.90
CA LYS A 191 42.24 -5.60 -0.92
C LYS A 191 41.07 -5.34 -1.87
N VAL A 192 41.14 -5.81 -3.12
CA VAL A 192 40.04 -5.63 -4.08
C VAL A 192 38.73 -6.27 -3.59
N LEU A 193 38.80 -7.39 -2.85
CA LEU A 193 37.63 -8.00 -2.21
C LEU A 193 37.15 -7.24 -0.96
N GLU A 194 38.04 -6.59 -0.22
CA GLU A 194 37.71 -5.73 0.92
C GLU A 194 37.05 -4.42 0.44
N ASP A 195 37.68 -3.72 -0.52
CA ASP A 195 37.16 -2.51 -1.16
C ASP A 195 35.79 -2.76 -1.80
N ALA A 196 35.63 -3.86 -2.57
CA ALA A 196 34.36 -4.21 -3.19
C ALA A 196 33.26 -4.57 -2.17
N ARG A 197 33.62 -5.14 -1.01
CA ARG A 197 32.67 -5.41 0.08
C ARG A 197 32.29 -4.13 0.82
N ALA A 198 33.24 -3.23 1.06
CA ALA A 198 32.99 -1.94 1.68
C ALA A 198 32.08 -1.07 0.81
N GLU A 199 32.34 -1.03 -0.50
CA GLU A 199 31.50 -0.30 -1.46
C GLU A 199 30.11 -0.93 -1.61
N ALA A 200 30.00 -2.26 -1.66
CA ALA A 200 28.70 -2.93 -1.65
C ALA A 200 27.89 -2.66 -0.36
N ALA A 201 28.55 -2.65 0.80
CA ALA A 201 27.94 -2.30 2.08
C ALA A 201 27.50 -0.83 2.13
N ARG A 202 28.30 0.08 1.53
CA ARG A 202 27.96 1.50 1.40
C ARG A 202 26.73 1.70 0.50
N ILE A 203 26.74 1.14 -0.71
CA ILE A 203 25.63 1.23 -1.66
C ILE A 203 24.34 0.63 -1.09
N THR A 204 24.42 -0.51 -0.39
CA THR A 204 23.23 -1.08 0.28
C THR A 204 22.72 -0.18 1.40
N SER A 205 23.61 0.34 2.27
CA SER A 205 23.20 1.26 3.34
C SER A 205 22.58 2.57 2.81
N GLU A 206 23.14 3.15 1.75
CA GLU A 206 22.59 4.35 1.07
C GLU A 206 21.21 4.05 0.45
N ALA A 207 21.06 2.91 -0.22
CA ALA A 207 19.79 2.48 -0.81
C ALA A 207 18.71 2.17 0.24
N GLU A 208 19.07 1.59 1.38
CA GLU A 208 18.14 1.35 2.48
C GLU A 208 17.71 2.65 3.16
N GLN A 209 18.62 3.62 3.34
CA GLN A 209 18.29 4.94 3.91
C GLN A 209 17.33 5.72 3.02
N GLU A 210 17.54 5.75 1.71
CA GLU A 210 16.62 6.41 0.76
C GLU A 210 15.31 5.64 0.58
N ARG A 211 15.29 4.29 0.61
CA ARG A 211 14.05 3.51 0.70
C ARG A 211 13.23 3.93 1.93
N ASP A 212 13.84 3.83 3.11
CA ASP A 212 13.20 4.15 4.38
C ASP A 212 12.71 5.61 4.45
N ARG A 213 13.42 6.53 3.81
CA ARG A 213 12.99 7.92 3.64
C ARG A 213 11.77 8.01 2.74
N LEU A 214 11.80 7.42 1.55
CA LEU A 214 10.68 7.44 0.61
C LEU A 214 9.43 6.77 1.18
N ASP A 215 9.59 5.69 1.96
CA ASP A 215 8.49 5.03 2.67
C ASP A 215 7.89 5.95 3.74
N ARG A 216 8.70 6.69 4.52
CA ARG A 216 8.20 7.70 5.47
C ARG A 216 7.48 8.84 4.76
N GLU A 217 8.05 9.38 3.67
CA GLU A 217 7.41 10.43 2.86
C GLU A 217 6.09 9.93 2.23
N ALA A 218 6.03 8.68 1.78
CA ALA A 218 4.82 8.08 1.22
C ALA A 218 3.75 7.80 2.30
N GLN A 219 4.13 7.35 3.50
CA GLN A 219 3.23 7.19 4.64
C GLN A 219 2.64 8.53 5.09
N GLN A 220 3.46 9.59 5.18
CA GLN A 220 3.00 10.94 5.51
C GLN A 220 1.99 11.46 4.48
N ARG A 221 2.26 11.30 3.17
CA ARG A 221 1.33 11.69 2.11
C ARG A 221 0.03 10.89 2.14
N ARG A 222 0.06 9.59 2.48
CA ARG A 222 -1.15 8.78 2.66
C ARG A 222 -1.99 9.28 3.84
N ALA A 223 -1.37 9.49 5.00
CA ALA A 223 -2.06 10.00 6.19
C ALA A 223 -2.70 11.38 5.94
N GLN A 224 -2.00 12.28 5.25
CA GLN A 224 -2.54 13.57 4.82
C GLN A 224 -3.75 13.43 3.89
N ILE A 225 -3.67 12.56 2.89
CA ILE A 225 -4.79 12.30 1.96
C ILE A 225 -5.98 11.64 2.68
N GLU A 226 -5.72 10.77 3.65
CA GLU A 226 -6.76 10.12 4.48
C GLU A 226 -7.45 11.14 5.41
N GLU A 227 -6.68 12.05 6.04
CA GLU A 227 -7.20 13.16 6.86
C GLU A 227 -8.00 14.18 6.02
N ASP A 228 -7.44 14.66 4.91
CA ASP A 228 -8.14 15.57 3.97
C ASP A 228 -9.44 14.93 3.43
N PHE A 229 -9.42 13.62 3.14
CA PHE A 229 -10.60 12.89 2.67
C PHE A 229 -11.66 12.72 3.77
N GLU A 230 -11.28 12.41 5.02
CA GLU A 230 -12.23 12.34 6.14
C GLU A 230 -12.84 13.72 6.44
N ILE A 231 -12.05 14.79 6.39
CA ILE A 231 -12.52 16.18 6.52
C ILE A 231 -13.50 16.51 5.39
N ALA A 232 -13.14 16.28 4.12
CA ALA A 232 -14.01 16.58 2.98
C ALA A 232 -15.30 15.73 2.98
N MET A 233 -15.22 14.45 3.36
CA MET A 233 -16.39 13.57 3.43
C MET A 233 -17.29 13.85 4.63
N SER A 234 -16.75 14.25 5.78
CA SER A 234 -17.54 14.65 6.95
C SER A 234 -18.23 16.01 6.72
N GLN A 235 -17.56 16.96 6.07
CA GLN A 235 -18.18 18.20 5.58
C GLN A 235 -19.32 17.89 4.61
N ARG A 236 -19.05 17.16 3.51
CA ARG A 236 -20.08 16.80 2.52
C ARG A 236 -21.24 16.01 3.13
N ARG A 237 -20.99 15.17 4.14
CA ARG A 237 -22.04 14.44 4.88
C ARG A 237 -22.88 15.39 5.74
N THR A 238 -22.28 16.33 6.46
CA THR A 238 -23.02 17.30 7.27
C THR A 238 -23.83 18.27 6.41
N GLU A 239 -23.29 18.73 5.28
CA GLU A 239 -24.04 19.49 4.27
C GLU A 239 -25.22 18.70 3.70
N ALA A 240 -25.02 17.44 3.29
CA ALA A 240 -26.09 16.61 2.76
C ALA A 240 -27.19 16.35 3.80
N MET A 241 -26.82 16.09 5.06
CA MET A 241 -27.79 15.96 6.16
C MET A 241 -28.53 17.27 6.43
N ARG A 242 -27.86 18.43 6.31
CA ARG A 242 -28.50 19.75 6.46
C ARG A 242 -29.52 20.01 5.34
N VAL A 243 -29.16 19.74 4.08
CA VAL A 243 -30.06 19.90 2.92
C VAL A 243 -31.26 18.94 3.01
N LEU A 244 -31.07 17.70 3.46
CA LEU A 244 -32.19 16.78 3.71
C LEU A 244 -33.09 17.28 4.85
N ALA A 245 -32.53 17.79 5.95
CA ALA A 245 -33.31 18.36 7.04
C ALA A 245 -34.08 19.64 6.61
N GLU A 246 -33.47 20.49 5.79
CA GLU A 246 -34.13 21.66 5.17
C GLU A 246 -35.28 21.25 4.25
N GLN A 247 -35.09 20.23 3.41
CA GLN A 247 -36.13 19.68 2.53
C GLN A 247 -37.27 19.02 3.32
N GLU A 248 -36.95 18.23 4.36
CA GLU A 248 -37.95 17.66 5.27
C GLU A 248 -38.74 18.74 6.02
N ALA A 249 -38.07 19.78 6.53
CA ALA A 249 -38.72 20.89 7.23
C ALA A 249 -39.63 21.68 6.30
N ALA A 250 -39.18 21.99 5.07
CA ALA A 250 -40.00 22.65 4.06
C ALA A 250 -41.20 21.78 3.65
N SER A 251 -41.01 20.49 3.42
CA SER A 251 -42.08 19.54 3.07
C SER A 251 -43.12 19.42 4.18
N LYS A 252 -42.69 19.32 5.45
CA LYS A 252 -43.58 19.31 6.63
C LYS A 252 -44.33 20.63 6.76
N ALA A 253 -43.65 21.77 6.63
CA ALA A 253 -44.28 23.08 6.69
C ALA A 253 -45.32 23.30 5.58
N GLU A 254 -45.06 22.86 4.34
CA GLU A 254 -46.07 22.89 3.28
C GLU A 254 -47.23 21.91 3.52
N ALA A 255 -46.95 20.71 4.04
CA ALA A 255 -47.99 19.73 4.36
C ALA A 255 -48.91 20.25 5.46
N GLU A 256 -48.34 20.84 6.52
CA GLU A 256 -49.09 21.55 7.55
C GLU A 256 -49.89 22.72 6.97
N ARG A 257 -49.30 23.51 6.06
CA ARG A 257 -50.02 24.63 5.42
C ARG A 257 -51.23 24.13 4.61
N ARG A 258 -51.05 23.11 3.77
CA ARG A 258 -52.14 22.49 2.99
C ARG A 258 -53.21 21.86 3.88
N VAL A 259 -52.83 21.26 5.01
CA VAL A 259 -53.79 20.74 6.00
C VAL A 259 -54.57 21.88 6.66
N ARG A 260 -53.90 22.98 7.07
CA ARG A 260 -54.57 24.16 7.65
C ARG A 260 -55.54 24.77 6.63
N GLU A 261 -55.06 25.11 5.43
CA GLU A 261 -55.84 25.59 4.28
C GLU A 261 -57.09 24.71 4.06
N ALA A 262 -56.92 23.38 3.92
CA ALA A 262 -58.03 22.46 3.71
C ALA A 262 -58.97 22.33 4.94
N THR A 263 -58.48 22.47 6.18
CA THR A 263 -59.35 22.48 7.37
C THR A 263 -60.14 23.77 7.53
N GLU A 264 -59.58 24.90 7.09
CA GLU A 264 -60.24 26.21 7.05
C GLU A 264 -61.31 26.24 5.94
N GLU A 265 -60.99 25.76 4.73
CA GLU A 265 -61.97 25.54 3.66
C GLU A 265 -63.09 24.58 4.10
N ALA A 266 -62.74 23.43 4.70
CA ALA A 266 -63.74 22.49 5.21
C ALA A 266 -64.56 23.07 6.37
N ALA A 267 -64.02 24.00 7.16
CA ALA A 267 -64.79 24.75 8.18
C ALA A 267 -65.73 25.76 7.52
N ALA A 268 -65.27 26.52 6.53
CA ALA A 268 -66.06 27.49 5.76
C ALA A 268 -67.21 26.81 5.01
N ILE A 269 -66.96 25.69 4.32
CA ILE A 269 -67.99 24.89 3.65
C ILE A 269 -69.00 24.32 4.66
N ARG A 270 -68.54 23.83 5.83
CA ARG A 270 -69.47 23.38 6.89
C ARG A 270 -70.30 24.52 7.47
N ALA A 271 -69.75 25.72 7.59
CA ALA A 271 -70.49 26.91 8.00
C ALA A 271 -71.53 27.34 6.95
N GLN A 272 -71.15 27.40 5.66
CA GLN A 272 -72.08 27.69 4.56
C GLN A 272 -73.22 26.67 4.48
N VAL A 273 -72.91 25.38 4.58
CA VAL A 273 -73.92 24.31 4.61
C VAL A 273 -74.79 24.37 5.88
N ALA A 274 -74.27 24.83 7.02
CA ALA A 274 -75.06 25.07 8.22
C ALA A 274 -75.99 26.28 8.04
N ASP A 275 -75.52 27.39 7.47
CA ASP A 275 -76.32 28.58 7.15
C ASP A 275 -77.42 28.27 6.13
N GLU A 276 -77.12 27.49 5.09
CA GLU A 276 -78.10 27.05 4.09
C GLU A 276 -79.13 26.09 4.69
N ARG A 277 -78.70 25.15 5.54
CA ARG A 277 -79.64 24.30 6.30
C ARG A 277 -80.52 25.11 7.23
N ALA A 278 -79.97 26.07 7.97
CA ALA A 278 -80.75 26.94 8.85
C ALA A 278 -81.77 27.79 8.06
N LYS A 279 -81.40 28.30 6.88
CA LYS A 279 -82.33 29.00 5.96
C LYS A 279 -83.41 28.06 5.43
N ALA A 280 -83.06 26.85 5.02
CA ALA A 280 -84.00 25.85 4.51
C ALA A 280 -84.95 25.35 5.61
N GLU A 281 -84.45 25.08 6.81
CA GLU A 281 -85.24 24.72 7.99
C GLU A 281 -86.17 25.86 8.40
N ALA A 282 -85.72 27.11 8.40
CA ALA A 282 -86.57 28.27 8.63
C ALA A 282 -87.66 28.43 7.54
N GLU A 283 -87.36 28.12 6.28
CA GLU A 283 -88.38 28.14 5.22
C GLU A 283 -89.38 26.97 5.32
N ILE A 284 -88.92 25.79 5.74
CA ILE A 284 -89.76 24.62 6.03
C ILE A 284 -90.66 24.91 7.24
N GLU A 285 -90.14 25.51 8.31
CA GLU A 285 -90.90 25.99 9.46
C GLU A 285 -91.93 27.05 9.04
N ARG A 286 -91.55 28.02 8.21
CA ARG A 286 -92.49 29.02 7.65
C ARG A 286 -93.63 28.34 6.87
N ARG A 287 -93.31 27.45 5.92
CA ARG A 287 -94.32 26.73 5.11
C ARG A 287 -95.19 25.78 5.95
N ARG A 288 -94.62 25.13 6.97
CA ARG A 288 -95.36 24.33 7.96
C ARG A 288 -96.32 25.20 8.75
N ARG A 289 -95.86 26.34 9.25
CA ARG A 289 -96.66 27.30 10.00
C ARG A 289 -97.80 27.85 9.16
N GLU A 290 -97.53 28.29 7.93
CA GLU A 290 -98.54 28.73 6.96
C GLU A 290 -99.57 27.62 6.70
N SER A 291 -99.11 26.38 6.48
CA SER A 291 -100.01 25.23 6.28
C SER A 291 -100.84 24.86 7.53
N ILE A 292 -100.29 25.05 8.74
CA ILE A 292 -100.99 24.84 10.01
C ILE A 292 -102.00 25.97 10.25
N GLU A 293 -101.63 27.22 9.97
CA GLU A 293 -102.51 28.38 10.08
C GLU A 293 -103.67 28.28 9.07
N ASP A 294 -103.43 27.86 7.82
CA ASP A 294 -104.50 27.59 6.84
C ASP A 294 -105.35 26.36 7.19
N ALA A 295 -104.77 25.29 7.75
CA ALA A 295 -105.55 24.16 8.25
C ALA A 295 -106.42 24.55 9.45
N ASN A 296 -105.93 25.46 10.30
CA ASN A 296 -106.69 26.00 11.43
C ASN A 296 -107.76 26.99 10.97
N ARG A 297 -107.52 27.82 9.95
CA ARG A 297 -108.55 28.63 9.27
C ARG A 297 -109.67 27.72 8.75
N ARG A 298 -109.36 26.74 7.90
CA ARG A 298 -110.36 25.78 7.37
C ARG A 298 -111.15 25.06 8.45
N LYS A 299 -110.52 24.72 9.59
CA LYS A 299 -111.23 24.19 10.76
C LYS A 299 -112.16 25.22 11.39
N GLN A 300 -111.69 26.45 11.61
CA GLN A 300 -112.48 27.53 12.19
C GLN A 300 -113.66 27.91 11.29
N ASP A 301 -113.45 27.97 9.97
CA ASP A 301 -114.46 28.20 8.95
C ASP A 301 -115.51 27.07 9.00
N SER A 302 -115.09 25.81 8.96
CA SER A 302 -115.97 24.64 9.09
C SER A 302 -116.73 24.59 10.42
N ILE A 303 -116.11 25.01 11.52
CA ILE A 303 -116.75 25.13 12.84
C ILE A 303 -117.78 26.27 12.83
N SER A 304 -117.48 27.40 12.17
CA SER A 304 -118.42 28.51 12.04
C SER A 304 -119.62 28.18 11.14
N GLU A 305 -119.41 27.46 10.02
CA GLU A 305 -120.50 26.91 9.21
C GLU A 305 -121.36 25.92 10.00
N ALA A 306 -120.73 25.01 10.76
CA ALA A 306 -121.45 24.04 11.58
C ALA A 306 -122.29 24.75 12.67
N ASN A 307 -121.69 25.73 13.35
CA ASN A 307 -122.39 26.56 14.34
C ASN A 307 -123.49 27.43 13.70
N ALA A 308 -123.31 27.92 12.48
CA ALA A 308 -124.34 28.67 11.75
C ALA A 308 -125.54 27.77 11.40
N ARG A 309 -125.31 26.55 10.89
CA ARG A 309 -126.38 25.57 10.64
C ARG A 309 -127.10 25.14 11.93
N VAL A 310 -126.38 25.02 13.05
CA VAL A 310 -126.99 24.78 14.37
C VAL A 310 -127.81 25.99 14.83
N ALA A 311 -127.30 27.22 14.67
CA ALA A 311 -128.04 28.43 15.01
C ALA A 311 -129.34 28.53 14.21
N GLU A 312 -129.25 28.42 12.88
CA GLU A 312 -130.38 28.41 11.94
C GLU A 312 -131.41 27.34 12.32
N ALA A 313 -130.99 26.10 12.58
CA ALA A 313 -131.87 25.02 13.04
C ALA A 313 -132.54 25.33 14.39
N THR A 314 -131.83 25.96 15.34
CA THR A 314 -132.44 26.37 16.62
C THR A 314 -133.39 27.55 16.47
N ASP A 315 -133.17 28.47 15.53
CA ASP A 315 -134.06 29.61 15.28
C ASP A 315 -135.31 29.18 14.48
N GLU A 316 -135.16 28.25 13.54
CA GLU A 316 -136.27 27.49 12.93
C GLU A 316 -137.11 26.74 13.99
N ALA A 317 -136.47 26.14 15.00
CA ALA A 317 -137.17 25.49 16.10
C ALA A 317 -137.89 26.50 17.01
N LYS A 318 -137.22 27.61 17.38
CA LYS A 318 -137.82 28.72 18.16
C LYS A 318 -139.00 29.34 17.40
N ARG A 319 -138.94 29.48 16.07
CA ARG A 319 -140.04 29.98 15.24
C ARG A 319 -141.27 29.06 15.35
N ARG A 320 -141.10 27.75 15.12
CA ARG A 320 -142.20 26.77 15.24
C ARG A 320 -142.81 26.73 16.64
N VAL A 321 -142.01 26.89 17.70
CA VAL A 321 -142.51 26.98 19.09
C VAL A 321 -143.30 28.27 19.33
N ARG A 322 -142.87 29.41 18.78
CA ARG A 322 -143.63 30.68 18.85
C ARG A 322 -144.95 30.59 18.09
N GLU A 323 -144.93 30.14 16.84
CA GLU A 323 -146.12 29.93 16.01
C GLU A 323 -147.16 29.04 16.74
N ALA A 324 -146.72 27.93 17.36
CA ALA A 324 -147.59 27.05 18.13
C ALA A 324 -148.12 27.65 19.44
N THR A 325 -147.34 28.49 20.14
CA THR A 325 -147.81 29.17 21.36
C THR A 325 -148.72 30.36 21.06
N GLU A 326 -148.55 31.04 19.92
CA GLU A 326 -149.48 32.08 19.45
C GLU A 326 -150.82 31.48 19.01
N GLU A 327 -150.83 30.32 18.35
CA GLU A 327 -152.09 29.57 18.11
C GLU A 327 -152.79 29.15 19.41
N ALA A 328 -152.04 28.62 20.39
CA ALA A 328 -152.60 28.21 21.67
C ALA A 328 -153.22 29.41 22.41
N ASN A 329 -152.52 30.54 22.45
CA ASN A 329 -153.00 31.78 23.07
C ASN A 329 -154.23 32.35 22.35
N ARG A 330 -154.33 32.26 21.01
CA ARG A 330 -155.57 32.62 20.28
C ARG A 330 -156.75 31.75 20.71
N ARG A 331 -156.59 30.42 20.76
CA ARG A 331 -157.66 29.49 21.17
C ARG A 331 -158.11 29.74 22.61
N ILE A 332 -157.20 30.09 23.51
CA ILE A 332 -157.52 30.48 24.90
C ILE A 332 -158.28 31.81 24.93
N ALA A 333 -157.86 32.83 24.17
CA ALA A 333 -158.52 34.13 24.12
C ALA A 333 -159.94 34.07 23.51
N GLU A 334 -160.16 33.25 22.49
CA GLU A 334 -161.50 33.01 21.95
C GLU A 334 -162.41 32.26 22.95
N ALA A 335 -161.85 31.35 23.74
CA ALA A 335 -162.60 30.63 24.76
C ALA A 335 -162.99 31.54 25.94
N THR A 336 -162.10 32.41 26.43
CA THR A 336 -162.43 33.37 27.49
C THR A 336 -163.42 34.42 27.02
N ALA A 337 -163.34 34.88 25.77
CA ALA A 337 -164.33 35.77 25.18
C ALA A 337 -165.75 35.17 25.21
N ARG A 338 -165.92 33.92 24.75
CA ARG A 338 -167.22 33.21 24.83
C ARG A 338 -167.73 33.05 26.27
N VAL A 339 -166.84 32.88 27.25
CA VAL A 339 -167.22 32.77 28.67
C VAL A 339 -167.72 34.12 29.23
N GLU A 340 -167.14 35.25 28.84
CA GLU A 340 -167.62 36.58 29.26
C GLU A 340 -168.92 37.01 28.55
N GLU A 341 -169.13 36.63 27.30
CA GLU A 341 -170.44 36.80 26.63
C GLU A 341 -171.55 36.05 27.39
N LEU A 342 -171.28 34.82 27.84
CA LEU A 342 -172.22 34.05 28.66
C LEU A 342 -172.42 34.63 30.08
N ARG A 343 -171.38 35.23 30.68
CA ARG A 343 -171.48 35.91 31.99
C ARG A 343 -172.31 37.19 31.91
N THR A 344 -172.13 38.00 30.88
CA THR A 344 -172.91 39.25 30.69
C THR A 344 -174.38 38.98 30.36
N LEU A 345 -174.68 37.93 29.59
CA LEU A 345 -176.05 37.44 29.38
C LEU A 345 -176.69 36.98 30.70
N ARG A 346 -175.97 36.20 31.52
CA ARG A 346 -176.43 35.76 32.85
C ARG A 346 -176.68 36.93 33.80
N ALA A 347 -175.85 37.97 33.77
CA ALA A 347 -176.03 39.16 34.61
C ALA A 347 -177.31 39.93 34.25
N ARG A 348 -177.64 40.05 32.96
CA ARG A 348 -178.88 40.68 32.48
C ARG A 348 -180.14 39.96 32.98
N ILE A 349 -180.13 38.63 32.93
CA ILE A 349 -181.23 37.79 33.42
C ILE A 349 -181.33 37.87 34.96
N ALA A 350 -180.20 37.93 35.67
CA ALA A 350 -180.18 37.98 37.13
C ALA A 350 -180.89 39.21 37.72
N GLU A 351 -180.71 40.41 37.15
CA GLU A 351 -181.43 41.61 37.62
C GLU A 351 -182.92 41.58 37.26
N GLN A 352 -183.32 41.04 36.09
CA GLN A 352 -184.73 40.87 35.76
C GLN A 352 -185.46 39.92 36.72
N VAL A 353 -184.80 38.85 37.18
CA VAL A 353 -185.34 37.93 38.21
C VAL A 353 -185.37 38.57 39.60
N LYS A 354 -184.46 39.51 39.89
CA LYS A 354 -184.38 40.23 41.17
C LYS A 354 -185.57 41.18 41.35
N ALA A 355 -185.96 41.88 40.27
CA ALA A 355 -187.15 42.72 40.26
C ALA A 355 -188.45 41.93 40.50
N ALA A 356 -188.56 40.71 39.92
CA ALA A 356 -189.72 39.84 40.13
C ALA A 356 -189.79 39.24 41.55
N ARG A 357 -188.64 38.90 42.16
CA ARG A 357 -188.59 38.25 43.48
C ARG A 357 -189.03 39.14 44.65
N ALA A 358 -189.06 40.46 44.48
CA ALA A 358 -189.63 41.38 45.48
C ALA A 358 -191.17 41.33 45.56
N MET A 359 -191.85 40.84 44.52
CA MET A 359 -193.32 40.82 44.42
C MET A 359 -193.95 39.45 44.75
N LEU A 360 -193.14 38.42 45.03
CA LEU A 360 -193.61 37.05 45.26
C LEU A 360 -193.00 36.38 46.52
N ALA A 361 -192.38 37.17 47.41
CA ALA A 361 -191.94 36.70 48.72
C ALA A 361 -193.09 36.58 49.77
N GLU A 362 -194.31 36.96 49.40
CA GLU A 362 -195.51 36.96 50.28
C GLU A 362 -196.48 35.80 49.94
N ALA A 363 -196.08 34.85 49.07
CA ALA A 363 -196.96 33.78 48.58
C ALA A 363 -196.32 32.38 48.43
N GLU A 364 -195.18 32.09 49.08
CA GLU A 364 -194.59 30.73 49.11
C GLU A 364 -194.78 30.02 50.48
N SER A 365 -195.90 30.29 51.14
CA SER A 365 -196.43 29.45 52.23
C SER A 365 -197.26 28.29 51.69
N ALA A 366 -196.76 27.57 50.67
CA ALA A 366 -197.41 26.39 50.10
C ALA A 366 -196.40 25.48 49.36
N LEU A 367 -196.19 24.26 49.90
CA LEU A 367 -195.80 23.02 49.19
C LEU A 367 -194.56 23.11 48.26
N GLY A 368 -193.43 22.44 48.53
CA GLY A 368 -193.32 20.99 48.73
C GLY A 368 -192.71 20.35 47.47
N ALA A 369 -191.46 19.90 47.48
CA ALA A 369 -191.03 18.53 47.82
C ALA A 369 -190.82 17.63 46.57
N ALA A 370 -190.04 16.55 46.71
CA ALA A 370 -189.72 15.51 45.69
C ALA A 370 -188.83 15.93 44.49
N GLU A 371 -188.06 15.05 43.80
CA GLU A 371 -187.26 13.87 44.24
C GLU A 371 -186.31 13.37 43.10
N SER A 372 -185.83 12.12 43.16
CA SER A 372 -184.99 11.34 42.21
C SER A 372 -183.47 11.65 42.16
N GLN A 373 -182.49 10.71 42.06
CA GLN A 373 -182.33 9.24 41.88
C GLN A 373 -181.77 8.72 40.52
N GLY A 374 -180.94 7.68 40.61
CA GLY A 374 -180.48 6.78 39.52
C GLY A 374 -179.10 7.12 38.92
N SER A 375 -178.28 6.18 38.40
CA SER A 375 -178.20 4.70 38.53
C SER A 375 -176.80 4.25 38.02
N ASN A 376 -176.03 3.43 38.74
CA ASN A 376 -175.89 1.95 38.65
C ASN A 376 -175.38 1.35 37.31
N GLY A 377 -174.42 0.41 37.34
CA GLY A 377 -174.31 -0.67 36.32
C GLY A 377 -173.01 -0.88 35.50
N GLN A 378 -172.11 -1.76 36.00
CA GLN A 378 -171.68 -3.03 35.34
C GLN A 378 -170.97 -3.11 33.95
N SER A 379 -169.71 -3.59 33.98
CA SER A 379 -169.00 -4.61 33.14
C SER A 379 -169.22 -4.76 31.60
N GLY A 380 -168.11 -4.90 30.84
CA GLY A 380 -168.09 -5.25 29.39
C GLY A 380 -166.69 -5.51 28.82
N ASN A 381 -166.56 -6.13 27.63
CA ASN A 381 -165.29 -6.62 27.05
C ASN A 381 -165.28 -6.67 25.49
N GLY A 382 -164.15 -6.34 24.83
CA GLY A 382 -163.77 -6.88 23.51
C GLY A 382 -163.80 -6.00 22.22
N LYS A 383 -162.60 -5.63 21.72
CA LYS A 383 -162.00 -5.99 20.40
C LYS A 383 -162.68 -5.63 19.03
N GLN A 384 -161.85 -5.16 18.06
CA GLN A 384 -162.06 -5.03 16.57
C GLN A 384 -163.12 -3.96 16.10
N THR A 385 -163.12 -3.31 14.92
CA THR A 385 -162.28 -3.14 13.68
C THR A 385 -162.67 -1.78 13.00
N GLY A 386 -162.16 -1.25 11.86
CA GLY A 386 -161.13 -1.62 10.86
C GLY A 386 -161.37 -0.94 9.47
N ASN A 387 -160.32 -0.73 8.65
CA ASN A 387 -160.30 -0.09 7.28
C ASN A 387 -160.69 1.41 7.22
N GLY A 388 -160.36 2.21 6.17
CA GLY A 388 -159.66 2.01 4.86
C GLY A 388 -160.39 2.76 3.72
N ASP A 389 -159.88 3.03 2.50
CA ASP A 389 -158.56 2.89 1.83
C ASP A 389 -158.63 3.49 0.37
N LYS A 390 -157.48 3.67 -0.34
CA LYS A 390 -157.32 3.97 -1.82
C LYS A 390 -157.79 5.36 -2.34
N ARG A 391 -157.37 5.96 -3.48
CA ARG A 391 -156.33 5.79 -4.57
C ARG A 391 -156.21 7.16 -5.34
N THR A 392 -155.53 7.51 -6.45
CA THR A 392 -154.69 6.98 -7.60
C THR A 392 -153.98 8.23 -8.24
N ASN A 393 -153.09 8.29 -9.26
CA ASN A 393 -152.41 7.41 -10.26
C ASN A 393 -151.01 8.05 -10.61
N ALA A 394 -150.00 7.41 -11.23
CA ALA A 394 -149.65 7.23 -12.67
C ALA A 394 -149.42 8.54 -13.51
N VAL A 395 -148.54 8.63 -14.55
CA VAL A 395 -148.02 7.66 -15.56
C VAL A 395 -146.53 7.95 -15.96
N HIS A 396 -145.87 6.97 -16.63
CA HIS A 396 -144.63 6.90 -17.46
C HIS A 396 -143.94 8.17 -18.02
N ASN A 397 -142.69 8.20 -18.56
CA ASN A 397 -141.43 7.36 -18.69
C ASN A 397 -140.40 8.24 -19.49
N ASP A 398 -139.12 7.97 -19.84
CA ASP A 398 -138.01 7.03 -19.50
C ASP A 398 -136.69 7.88 -19.65
N ASP A 399 -135.50 7.59 -20.24
CA ASP A 399 -134.86 6.42 -20.90
C ASP A 399 -133.31 6.52 -20.96
N ALA A 400 -132.65 5.37 -21.18
CA ALA A 400 -131.37 5.04 -21.82
C ALA A 400 -130.01 5.76 -21.53
N SER A 401 -128.98 4.91 -21.64
CA SER A 401 -127.55 5.18 -21.95
C SER A 401 -126.56 5.44 -20.80
N ALA A 402 -125.90 4.36 -20.40
CA ALA A 402 -124.59 4.31 -19.74
C ALA A 402 -123.47 4.24 -20.83
N PRO A 403 -122.23 3.67 -20.68
CA PRO A 403 -121.63 3.00 -19.52
C PRO A 403 -120.15 3.34 -19.19
N THR A 404 -119.72 2.73 -18.09
CA THR A 404 -118.33 2.55 -17.63
C THR A 404 -117.36 1.97 -18.66
N VAL A 405 -116.06 2.22 -18.48
CA VAL A 405 -114.99 1.27 -18.85
C VAL A 405 -114.09 0.99 -17.64
N ARG A 406 -113.88 -0.29 -17.35
CA ARG A 406 -112.94 -0.82 -16.34
C ARG A 406 -112.16 -1.96 -17.00
N VAL A 407 -110.83 -1.84 -17.10
CA VAL A 407 -109.97 -2.85 -17.74
C VAL A 407 -108.85 -3.30 -16.79
N LYS A 408 -108.48 -4.58 -16.89
CA LYS A 408 -107.32 -5.18 -16.22
C LYS A 408 -106.20 -5.49 -17.23
N ALA A 409 -104.97 -5.11 -16.88
CA ALA A 409 -103.72 -5.80 -17.21
C ALA A 409 -102.74 -5.42 -16.07
N VAL A 410 -101.95 -6.27 -15.42
CA VAL A 410 -101.26 -7.52 -15.81
C VAL A 410 -100.11 -7.30 -16.79
N THR A 411 -98.97 -6.89 -16.24
CA THR A 411 -97.64 -7.33 -16.67
C THR A 411 -96.67 -7.32 -15.48
N ALA A 412 -95.73 -8.25 -15.50
CA ALA A 412 -94.54 -8.32 -14.65
C ALA A 412 -93.39 -8.83 -15.56
N PRO A 413 -92.21 -9.16 -15.04
CA PRO A 413 -91.24 -8.25 -14.41
C PRO A 413 -89.90 -8.26 -15.20
N LYS A 414 -88.97 -7.35 -14.88
CA LYS A 414 -87.52 -7.67 -15.02
C LYS A 414 -86.57 -6.73 -14.27
N PRO A 415 -85.58 -7.27 -13.54
CA PRO A 415 -84.32 -6.61 -13.20
C PRO A 415 -83.14 -7.16 -14.03
N THR A 416 -82.16 -6.31 -14.35
CA THR A 416 -80.74 -6.61 -14.67
C THR A 416 -79.97 -5.28 -14.61
N ARG A 417 -78.78 -5.17 -13.99
CA ARG A 417 -77.43 -5.60 -14.47
C ARG A 417 -76.96 -4.73 -15.67
N GLU A 418 -75.71 -4.28 -15.77
CA GLU A 418 -74.45 -4.57 -15.03
C GLU A 418 -73.80 -3.32 -14.44
#